data_AF-A0A9E2BWP9-F1
#
_entry.id   AF-A0A9E2BWP9-F1
#
_cell.length_a   1.000
_cell.length_b   1.000
_cell.length_c   1.000
_cell.angle_alpha   90.00
_cell.angle_beta   90.00
_cell.angle_gamma   90.00
#
_symmetry.space_group_name_H-M   'P 1'
#
loop_
_entity.id
_entity.type
_entity.pdbx_description
1 polymer ?
#
loop_
_entity_poly.entity_id
_entity_poly.type
_entity_poly.pdbx_seq_one_letter_code
_entity_poly.pdbx_strand_id
1 'polypeptide(L)'
;MTDASFRYAWLLWATGFLLPWALLFIAWPAQRRPMLWASALTAPFGLSEPLFVPAYWNPPSLFDLAQRSGFDIESLVFCFAIGGLGVVSYDVLTPVPLKRLDHHARLSPRHRWHLLALASPFFIFSGLLPLRWNPIYPGILAMFSGAAATVLCRPDLWRNILFGGGVFLVLYTAFLLGLKWLWPGYIEAVWNLGALLAWRPAGLPLEELLFGSAFGMYWSSVYEHVTWRQRDAVKRRRIMGHGRVSP
;
A
#
# COMPACT_ATOMS: atom_id res chain seq x y z
N MET A 1 -30.11 1.31 -12.55
CA MET A 1 -30.55 2.38 -11.63
C MET A 1 -29.64 2.32 -10.43
N THR A 2 -28.63 3.20 -10.35
CA THR A 2 -27.88 3.40 -9.11
C THR A 2 -28.85 3.96 -8.09
N ASP A 3 -29.03 3.26 -6.98
CA ASP A 3 -29.82 3.75 -5.86
C ASP A 3 -29.31 5.16 -5.48
N ALA A 4 -30.22 6.11 -5.22
CA ALA A 4 -29.83 7.48 -4.92
C ALA A 4 -28.89 7.56 -3.70
N SER A 5 -28.89 6.50 -2.88
CA SER A 5 -27.99 6.27 -1.75
C SER A 5 -26.50 6.20 -2.11
N PHE A 6 -26.13 5.84 -3.34
CA PHE A 6 -24.72 5.62 -3.72
C PHE A 6 -24.00 6.87 -4.22
N ARG A 7 -24.73 7.97 -4.48
CA ARG A 7 -24.19 9.18 -5.13
C ARG A 7 -22.95 9.75 -4.45
N TYR A 8 -22.87 9.67 -3.12
CA TYR A 8 -21.74 10.20 -2.34
C TYR A 8 -20.93 9.11 -1.64
N ALA A 9 -21.23 7.83 -1.90
CA ALA A 9 -20.57 6.72 -1.22
C ALA A 9 -19.06 6.75 -1.46
N TRP A 10 -18.61 6.93 -2.71
CA TRP A 10 -17.18 6.97 -3.03
C TRP A 10 -16.45 8.14 -2.35
N LEU A 11 -17.03 9.34 -2.41
CA LEU A 11 -16.46 10.52 -1.74
C LEU A 11 -16.35 10.34 -0.22
N LEU A 12 -17.44 9.91 0.43
CA LEU A 12 -17.44 9.64 1.87
C LEU A 12 -16.46 8.54 2.23
N TRP A 13 -16.32 7.54 1.37
CA TRP A 13 -15.41 6.43 1.57
C TRP A 13 -13.94 6.83 1.45
N ALA A 14 -13.57 7.50 0.35
CA ALA A 14 -12.22 8.01 0.10
C ALA A 14 -11.77 8.98 1.21
N THR A 15 -12.65 9.89 1.63
CA THR A 15 -12.39 10.80 2.76
C THR A 15 -12.40 10.09 4.11
N GLY A 16 -13.14 8.99 4.27
CA GLY A 16 -13.15 8.19 5.49
C GLY A 16 -11.76 7.66 5.88
N PHE A 17 -10.90 7.36 4.90
CA PHE A 17 -9.50 6.98 5.17
C PHE A 17 -8.67 8.11 5.78
N LEU A 18 -9.07 9.38 5.63
CA LEU A 18 -8.39 10.50 6.28
C LEU A 18 -8.61 10.51 7.80
N LEU A 19 -9.64 9.84 8.33
CA LEU A 19 -9.88 9.77 9.77
C LEU A 19 -8.75 9.03 10.51
N PRO A 20 -8.44 7.74 10.23
CA PRO A 20 -7.30 7.09 10.86
C PRO A 20 -5.97 7.77 10.50
N TRP A 21 -5.85 8.35 9.30
CA TRP A 21 -4.66 9.12 8.94
C TRP A 21 -4.47 10.33 9.87
N ALA A 22 -5.52 11.12 10.11
CA ALA A 22 -5.46 12.29 10.98
C ALA A 22 -5.22 11.91 12.44
N LEU A 23 -5.85 10.83 12.90
CA LEU A 23 -5.63 10.29 14.25
C LEU A 23 -4.16 9.92 14.45
N LEU A 24 -3.55 9.18 13.51
CA LEU A 24 -2.13 8.83 13.59
C LEU A 24 -1.23 10.07 13.50
N PHE A 25 -1.56 11.02 12.62
CA PHE A 25 -0.79 12.26 12.44
C PHE A 25 -0.76 13.12 13.71
N ILE A 26 -1.87 13.19 14.44
CA ILE A 26 -1.99 13.93 15.69
C ILE A 26 -1.26 13.16 16.82
N ALA A 27 -1.55 11.86 16.97
CA ALA A 27 -1.08 11.06 18.09
C ALA A 27 0.40 10.65 18.01
N TRP A 28 1.02 10.58 16.81
CA TRP A 28 2.44 10.27 16.63
C TRP A 28 3.21 11.39 15.91
N PRO A 29 3.59 12.47 16.63
CA PRO A 29 4.33 13.60 16.05
C PRO A 29 5.63 13.20 15.31
N ALA A 30 6.32 12.15 15.79
CA ALA A 30 7.54 11.62 15.17
C ALA A 30 7.30 11.11 13.74
N GLN A 31 6.07 10.72 13.40
CA GLN A 31 5.71 10.09 12.13
C GLN A 31 5.12 11.06 11.11
N ARG A 32 4.86 12.32 11.47
CA ARG A 32 4.27 13.32 10.58
C ARG A 32 5.03 13.50 9.27
N ARG A 33 6.36 13.52 9.34
CA ARG A 33 7.21 13.69 8.16
C ARG A 33 7.16 12.46 7.23
N PRO A 34 7.37 11.21 7.70
CA PRO A 34 7.10 10.02 6.89
C PRO A 34 5.70 9.99 6.28
N MET A 35 4.66 10.32 7.06
CA MET A 35 3.27 10.32 6.60
C MET A 35 3.05 11.31 5.46
N LEU A 36 3.40 12.59 5.66
CA LEU A 36 3.21 13.61 4.63
C LEU A 36 4.03 13.32 3.38
N TRP A 37 5.25 12.81 3.54
CA TRP A 37 6.10 12.42 2.41
C TRP A 37 5.45 11.30 1.59
N ALA A 38 4.98 10.25 2.25
CA ALA A 38 4.35 9.12 1.59
C ALA A 38 3.03 9.51 0.94
N SER A 39 2.17 10.22 1.68
CA SER A 39 0.89 10.74 1.19
C SER A 39 1.04 11.66 -0.03
N ALA A 40 2.02 12.57 -0.01
CA ALA A 40 2.28 13.44 -1.15
C ALA A 40 2.83 12.68 -2.36
N LEU A 41 3.62 11.62 -2.13
CA LEU A 41 4.17 10.78 -3.19
C LEU A 41 3.11 9.85 -3.81
N THR A 42 2.16 9.35 -3.02
CA THR A 42 1.11 8.45 -3.50
C THR A 42 -0.06 9.18 -4.12
N ALA A 43 -0.40 10.39 -3.66
CA ALA A 43 -1.56 11.13 -4.17
C ALA A 43 -1.63 11.24 -5.71
N PRO A 44 -0.53 11.53 -6.43
CA PRO A 44 -0.54 11.56 -7.90
C PRO A 44 -0.94 10.24 -8.57
N PHE A 45 -0.88 9.10 -7.88
CA PHE A 45 -1.38 7.84 -8.44
C PHE A 45 -2.90 7.84 -8.64
N GLY A 46 -3.65 8.72 -7.97
CA GLY A 46 -5.06 8.94 -8.30
C GLY A 46 -5.26 9.47 -9.72
N LEU A 47 -4.23 10.06 -10.36
CA LEU A 47 -4.29 10.43 -11.79
C LEU A 47 -4.25 9.21 -12.73
N SER A 48 -3.95 8.02 -12.21
CA SER A 48 -3.99 6.78 -12.99
C SER A 48 -5.40 6.17 -13.08
N GLU A 49 -6.39 6.76 -12.43
CA GLU A 49 -7.78 6.30 -12.41
C GLU A 49 -8.40 6.03 -13.80
N PRO A 50 -8.10 6.82 -14.86
CA PRO A 50 -8.57 6.52 -16.21
C PRO A 50 -8.11 5.17 -16.78
N LEU A 51 -7.09 4.56 -16.19
CA LEU A 51 -6.67 3.20 -16.55
C LEU A 51 -7.60 2.15 -15.94
N PHE A 52 -8.24 2.44 -14.81
CA PHE A 52 -9.08 1.55 -14.02
C PHE A 52 -10.56 1.68 -14.37
N VAL A 53 -11.05 2.90 -14.60
CA VAL A 53 -12.45 3.15 -14.95
C VAL A 53 -12.66 3.02 -16.47
N PRO A 54 -13.69 2.29 -16.95
CA PRO A 54 -14.65 1.47 -16.21
C PRO A 54 -14.25 -0.02 -16.10
N ALA A 55 -13.07 -0.40 -16.60
CA ALA A 55 -12.69 -1.80 -16.79
C ALA A 55 -12.64 -2.59 -15.48
N TYR A 56 -12.09 -1.99 -14.44
CA TYR A 56 -12.00 -2.55 -13.09
C TYR A 56 -13.27 -2.29 -12.28
N TRP A 57 -13.75 -1.06 -12.30
CA TRP A 57 -14.86 -0.57 -11.51
C TRP A 57 -15.34 0.78 -12.04
N ASN A 58 -16.51 1.26 -11.60
CA ASN A 58 -17.11 2.50 -12.09
C ASN A 58 -17.94 3.21 -10.99
N PRO A 59 -17.30 3.91 -10.04
CA PRO A 59 -17.99 4.52 -8.89
C PRO A 59 -18.74 5.80 -9.29
N PRO A 60 -19.94 6.07 -8.72
CA PRO A 60 -20.52 7.41 -8.76
C PRO A 60 -19.55 8.39 -8.11
N SER A 61 -19.04 9.34 -8.89
CA SER A 61 -18.01 10.30 -8.48
C SER A 61 -18.58 11.71 -8.43
N LEU A 62 -17.91 12.61 -7.72
CA LEU A 62 -18.28 14.00 -7.63
C LEU A 62 -18.30 14.63 -9.03
N PHE A 63 -19.40 15.31 -9.36
CA PHE A 63 -19.68 15.88 -10.68
C PHE A 63 -19.73 14.87 -11.84
N ASP A 64 -19.89 13.58 -11.54
CA ASP A 64 -19.90 12.48 -12.50
C ASP A 64 -18.60 12.41 -13.34
N LEU A 65 -17.46 12.83 -12.77
CA LEU A 65 -16.19 12.88 -13.48
C LEU A 65 -15.75 11.50 -13.98
N ALA A 66 -15.85 10.46 -13.16
CA ALA A 66 -15.50 9.09 -13.54
C ALA A 66 -16.30 8.63 -14.74
N GLN A 67 -17.59 8.98 -14.80
CA GLN A 67 -18.46 8.63 -15.93
C GLN A 67 -18.15 9.43 -17.20
N ARG A 68 -17.66 10.67 -17.07
CA ARG A 68 -17.39 11.58 -18.21
C ARG A 68 -15.98 11.42 -18.79
N SER A 69 -14.99 11.14 -17.94
CA SER A 69 -13.57 11.15 -18.32
C SER A 69 -12.78 9.93 -17.83
N GLY A 70 -13.38 9.05 -17.02
CA GLY A 70 -12.67 7.95 -16.35
C GLY A 70 -11.82 8.41 -15.16
N PHE A 71 -11.82 9.70 -14.81
CA PHE A 71 -11.05 10.26 -13.71
C PHE A 71 -11.96 10.71 -12.57
N ASP A 72 -11.49 10.67 -11.33
CA ASP A 72 -12.16 11.31 -10.20
C ASP A 72 -11.19 11.96 -9.20
N ILE A 73 -11.70 12.90 -8.39
CA ILE A 73 -10.87 13.65 -7.43
C ILE A 73 -10.68 12.81 -6.16
N GLU A 74 -11.67 11.99 -5.85
CA GLU A 74 -11.70 11.05 -4.73
C GLU A 74 -10.48 10.12 -4.72
N SER A 75 -10.01 9.67 -5.88
CA SER A 75 -8.82 8.82 -6.01
C SER A 75 -7.55 9.53 -5.55
N LEU A 76 -7.42 10.84 -5.77
CA LEU A 76 -6.30 11.62 -5.22
C LEU A 76 -6.33 11.63 -3.69
N VAL A 77 -7.53 11.81 -3.11
CA VAL A 77 -7.73 11.84 -1.66
C VAL A 77 -7.49 10.46 -1.04
N PHE A 78 -8.03 9.42 -1.67
CA PHE A 78 -7.83 8.04 -1.28
C PHE A 78 -6.35 7.67 -1.31
N CYS A 79 -5.66 7.92 -2.44
CA CYS A 79 -4.23 7.66 -2.59
C CYS A 79 -3.38 8.43 -1.57
N PHE A 80 -3.71 9.70 -1.29
CA PHE A 80 -3.07 10.47 -0.22
C PHE A 80 -3.20 9.77 1.14
N ALA A 81 -4.43 9.38 1.51
CA ALA A 81 -4.70 8.77 2.80
C ALA A 81 -3.98 7.44 2.96
N ILE A 82 -4.12 6.53 1.99
CA ILE A 82 -3.49 5.20 2.07
C ILE A 82 -1.96 5.27 2.06
N GLY A 83 -1.34 6.26 1.39
CA GLY A 83 0.13 6.40 1.39
C GLY A 83 0.70 6.64 2.79
N GLY A 84 0.11 7.56 3.54
CA GLY A 84 0.54 7.83 4.91
C GLY A 84 0.27 6.65 5.85
N LEU A 85 -0.89 6.00 5.70
CA LEU A 85 -1.23 4.79 6.45
C LEU A 85 -0.26 3.65 6.14
N GLY A 86 0.01 3.37 4.87
CA GLY A 86 0.89 2.30 4.42
C GLY A 86 2.30 2.35 5.01
N VAL A 87 2.84 3.56 5.21
CA VAL A 87 4.17 3.74 5.82
C VAL A 87 4.15 3.65 7.34
N VAL A 88 3.06 4.04 8.01
CA VAL A 88 3.09 4.30 9.47
C VAL A 88 2.23 3.35 10.30
N SER A 89 1.21 2.71 9.73
CA SER A 89 0.32 1.80 10.48
C SER A 89 1.09 0.67 11.15
N TYR A 90 2.09 0.10 10.46
CA TYR A 90 2.91 -0.97 11.02
C TYR A 90 3.97 -0.45 12.00
N ASP A 91 4.47 0.77 11.77
CA ASP A 91 5.50 1.42 12.58
C ASP A 91 4.99 1.68 13.99
N VAL A 92 3.77 2.21 14.09
CA VAL A 92 3.10 2.46 15.37
C VAL A 92 2.93 1.19 16.21
N LEU A 93 2.82 0.03 15.55
CA LEU A 93 2.76 -1.28 16.19
C LEU A 93 4.14 -1.92 16.44
N THR A 94 5.22 -1.34 15.90
CA THR A 94 6.60 -1.82 16.05
C THR A 94 7.49 -0.75 16.69
N PRO A 95 7.65 -0.76 18.03
CA PRO A 95 8.39 0.28 18.77
C PRO A 95 9.93 0.18 18.61
N VAL A 96 10.42 -0.33 17.48
CA VAL A 96 11.86 -0.45 17.20
C VAL A 96 12.36 0.85 16.58
N PRO A 97 13.33 1.54 17.19
CA PRO A 97 13.85 2.79 16.65
C PRO A 97 14.45 2.62 15.25
N LEU A 98 14.13 3.54 14.33
CA LEU A 98 14.86 3.65 13.07
C LEU A 98 16.29 4.14 13.35
N LYS A 99 17.26 3.41 12.82
CA LYS A 99 18.66 3.83 12.76
C LYS A 99 19.07 4.06 11.32
N ARG A 100 20.01 4.98 11.11
CA ARG A 100 20.66 5.11 9.80
C ARG A 100 21.44 3.82 9.51
N LEU A 101 21.35 3.35 8.28
CA LEU A 101 22.15 2.23 7.80
C LEU A 101 23.63 2.62 7.81
N ASP A 102 24.48 1.72 8.28
CA ASP A 102 25.93 1.94 8.32
C ASP A 102 26.51 2.20 6.92
N HIS A 103 27.54 3.06 6.84
CA HIS A 103 28.12 3.46 5.56
C HIS A 103 28.71 2.26 4.79
N HIS A 104 29.37 1.32 5.47
CA HIS A 104 29.91 0.13 4.81
C HIS A 104 28.82 -0.79 4.27
N ALA A 105 27.68 -0.91 4.97
CA ALA A 105 26.54 -1.68 4.49
C ALA A 105 25.96 -1.07 3.18
N ARG A 106 25.97 0.27 3.05
CA ARG A 106 25.52 0.97 1.83
C ARG A 106 26.39 0.71 0.60
N LEU A 107 27.64 0.30 0.78
CA LEU A 107 28.56 -0.04 -0.32
C LEU A 107 28.37 -1.46 -0.85
N SER A 108 27.43 -2.23 -0.28
CA SER A 108 27.11 -3.57 -0.76
C SER A 108 26.77 -3.59 -2.26
N PRO A 109 27.26 -4.60 -3.03
CA PRO A 109 26.95 -4.77 -4.44
C PRO A 109 25.45 -4.75 -4.76
N ARG A 110 24.59 -5.15 -3.82
CA ARG A 110 23.12 -5.18 -3.99
C ARG A 110 22.55 -3.78 -4.21
N HIS A 111 23.16 -2.77 -3.62
CA HIS A 111 22.69 -1.39 -3.69
C HIS A 111 22.96 -0.70 -5.02
N ARG A 112 23.68 -1.34 -5.95
CA ARG A 112 23.73 -0.88 -7.35
C ARG A 112 22.33 -0.88 -8.00
N TRP A 113 21.43 -1.73 -7.50
CA TRP A 113 20.06 -1.87 -7.97
C TRP A 113 19.04 -1.09 -7.12
N HIS A 114 19.50 -0.21 -6.23
CA HIS A 114 18.64 0.46 -5.25
C HIS A 114 17.49 1.24 -5.88
N LEU A 115 17.81 2.11 -6.86
CA LEU A 115 16.79 2.86 -7.60
C LEU A 115 15.92 1.95 -8.46
N LEU A 116 16.49 0.90 -9.06
CA LEU A 116 15.73 -0.05 -9.86
C LEU A 116 14.73 -0.84 -9.01
N ALA A 117 15.12 -1.23 -7.79
CA ALA A 117 14.23 -1.92 -6.86
C ALA A 117 13.04 -1.03 -6.45
N LEU A 118 13.29 0.25 -6.15
CA LEU A 118 12.24 1.23 -5.85
C LEU A 118 11.35 1.55 -7.08
N ALA A 119 11.93 1.63 -8.27
CA ALA A 119 11.18 1.93 -9.49
C ALA A 119 10.51 0.68 -10.11
N SER A 120 10.79 -0.52 -9.61
CA SER A 120 10.33 -1.77 -10.21
C SER A 120 8.80 -1.87 -10.38
N PRO A 121 7.94 -1.38 -9.45
CA PRO A 121 6.51 -1.39 -9.71
C PRO A 121 6.11 -0.61 -10.96
N PHE A 122 6.74 0.52 -11.23
CA PHE A 122 6.45 1.32 -12.43
C PHE A 122 6.78 0.53 -13.69
N PHE A 123 7.96 -0.08 -13.76
CA PHE A 123 8.36 -0.86 -14.94
C PHE A 123 7.48 -2.09 -15.15
N ILE A 124 7.15 -2.82 -14.08
CA ILE A 124 6.28 -3.99 -14.16
C ILE A 124 4.86 -3.59 -14.55
N PHE A 125 4.29 -2.56 -13.94
CA PHE A 125 2.97 -2.06 -14.30
C PHE A 125 2.91 -1.64 -15.77
N SER A 126 3.85 -0.80 -16.22
CA SER A 126 3.91 -0.34 -17.61
C SER A 126 4.13 -1.47 -18.60
N GLY A 127 4.94 -2.48 -18.26
CA GLY A 127 5.17 -3.64 -19.11
C GLY A 127 3.98 -4.58 -19.22
N LEU A 128 3.13 -4.65 -18.19
CA LEU A 128 1.95 -5.52 -18.15
C LEU A 128 0.67 -4.83 -18.66
N LEU A 129 0.64 -3.50 -18.74
CA LEU A 129 -0.53 -2.74 -19.22
C LEU A 129 -0.98 -3.13 -20.64
N PRO A 130 -0.10 -3.41 -21.62
CA PRO A 130 -0.50 -3.80 -22.98
C PRO A 130 -1.26 -5.13 -23.08
N LEU A 131 -1.28 -5.96 -22.02
CA LEU A 131 -1.94 -7.27 -22.02
C LEU A 131 -3.48 -7.18 -22.01
N ARG A 132 -4.07 -5.98 -21.86
CA ARG A 132 -5.52 -5.69 -21.94
C ARG A 132 -6.42 -6.50 -20.99
N TRP A 133 -5.86 -7.14 -19.98
CA TRP A 133 -6.57 -7.68 -18.83
C TRP A 133 -7.01 -6.58 -17.86
N ASN A 134 -7.82 -6.94 -16.86
CA ASN A 134 -8.28 -6.01 -15.83
C ASN A 134 -7.09 -5.35 -15.11
N PRO A 135 -7.01 -4.01 -15.06
CA PRO A 135 -5.85 -3.24 -14.58
C PRO A 135 -5.53 -3.43 -13.09
N ILE A 136 -6.43 -4.02 -12.30
CA ILE A 136 -6.12 -4.38 -10.91
C ILE A 136 -5.02 -5.45 -10.82
N TYR A 137 -4.97 -6.40 -11.75
CA TYR A 137 -3.96 -7.46 -11.78
C TYR A 137 -2.53 -6.94 -11.99
N PRO A 138 -2.25 -6.11 -13.03
CA PRO A 138 -0.93 -5.53 -13.17
C PRO A 138 -0.58 -4.61 -12.00
N GLY A 139 -1.55 -3.92 -11.39
CA GLY A 139 -1.33 -3.15 -10.16
C GLY A 139 -0.85 -3.99 -8.97
N ILE A 140 -1.55 -5.11 -8.70
CA ILE A 140 -1.17 -6.07 -7.65
C ILE A 140 0.21 -6.67 -7.92
N LEU A 141 0.45 -7.16 -9.15
CA LEU A 141 1.72 -7.79 -9.53
C LEU A 141 2.89 -6.80 -9.47
N ALA A 142 2.68 -5.55 -9.86
CA ALA A 142 3.67 -4.49 -9.74
C ALA A 142 4.08 -4.24 -8.29
N MET A 143 3.11 -4.13 -7.38
CA MET A 143 3.39 -3.90 -5.95
C MET A 143 4.10 -5.09 -5.30
N PHE A 144 3.66 -6.33 -5.57
CA PHE A 144 4.38 -7.52 -5.09
C PHE A 144 5.80 -7.62 -5.66
N SER A 145 5.98 -7.30 -6.93
CA SER A 145 7.30 -7.27 -7.56
C SER A 145 8.19 -6.20 -6.92
N GLY A 146 7.64 -5.04 -6.56
CA GLY A 146 8.33 -4.00 -5.79
C GLY A 146 8.78 -4.46 -4.41
N ALA A 147 7.89 -5.14 -3.69
CA ALA A 147 8.22 -5.71 -2.39
C ALA A 147 9.33 -6.77 -2.53
N ALA A 148 9.23 -7.67 -3.51
CA ALA A 148 10.24 -8.70 -3.78
C ALA A 148 11.59 -8.08 -4.17
N ALA A 149 11.61 -7.12 -5.08
CA ALA A 149 12.82 -6.39 -5.48
C ALA A 149 13.45 -5.66 -4.29
N THR A 150 12.63 -5.10 -3.40
CA THR A 150 13.10 -4.49 -2.16
C THR A 150 13.72 -5.52 -1.23
N VAL A 151 13.15 -6.72 -1.05
CA VAL A 151 13.78 -7.78 -0.26
C VAL A 151 15.12 -8.21 -0.85
N LEU A 152 15.23 -8.31 -2.18
CA LEU A 152 16.48 -8.68 -2.86
C LEU A 152 17.57 -7.60 -2.67
N CYS A 153 17.20 -6.32 -2.68
CA CYS A 153 18.11 -5.20 -2.47
C CYS A 153 18.44 -4.96 -0.98
N ARG A 154 17.43 -5.01 -0.13
CA ARG A 154 17.41 -4.73 1.31
C ARG A 154 16.78 -5.90 2.09
N PRO A 155 17.50 -7.03 2.23
CA PRO A 155 16.97 -8.18 2.95
C PRO A 155 16.63 -7.86 4.40
N ASP A 156 17.25 -6.85 5.01
CA ASP A 156 16.94 -6.40 6.37
C ASP A 156 15.47 -5.94 6.55
N LEU A 157 14.80 -5.51 5.47
CA LEU A 157 13.43 -5.01 5.51
C LEU A 157 12.35 -6.11 5.38
N TRP A 158 12.71 -7.38 5.21
CA TRP A 158 11.74 -8.45 4.94
C TRP A 158 10.62 -8.55 6.00
N ARG A 159 10.96 -8.30 7.27
CA ARG A 159 9.99 -8.33 8.38
C ARG A 159 9.03 -7.16 8.32
N ASN A 160 9.52 -5.96 7.98
CA ASN A 160 8.70 -4.77 7.81
C ASN A 160 7.72 -4.96 6.65
N ILE A 161 8.19 -5.56 5.55
CA ILE A 161 7.39 -5.89 4.38
C ILE A 161 6.26 -6.85 4.77
N LEU A 162 6.59 -8.00 5.38
CA LEU A 162 5.58 -9.00 5.73
C LEU A 162 4.58 -8.48 6.78
N PHE A 163 5.08 -7.83 7.85
CA PHE A 163 4.24 -7.31 8.91
C PHE A 163 3.39 -6.13 8.42
N GLY A 164 3.98 -5.21 7.65
CA GLY A 164 3.28 -4.08 7.06
C GLY A 164 2.19 -4.51 6.08
N GLY A 165 2.45 -5.53 5.25
CA GLY A 165 1.44 -6.15 4.40
C GLY A 165 0.27 -6.71 5.21
N GLY A 166 0.55 -7.42 6.31
CA GLY A 166 -0.49 -7.95 7.19
C GLY A 166 -1.30 -6.86 7.89
N VAL A 167 -0.65 -5.83 8.44
CA VAL A 167 -1.32 -4.72 9.13
C VAL A 167 -2.20 -3.94 8.17
N PHE A 168 -1.69 -3.62 6.98
CA PHE A 168 -2.47 -2.87 5.99
C PHE A 168 -3.60 -3.71 5.41
N LEU A 169 -3.40 -5.02 5.19
CA LEU A 169 -4.47 -5.94 4.80
C LEU A 169 -5.62 -5.90 5.82
N VAL A 170 -5.33 -5.99 7.12
CA VAL A 170 -6.36 -5.93 8.16
C VAL A 170 -7.08 -4.59 8.14
N LEU A 171 -6.34 -3.49 8.09
CA LEU A 171 -6.91 -2.15 8.01
C LEU A 171 -7.83 -2.02 6.78
N TYR A 172 -7.33 -2.36 5.61
CA TYR A 172 -8.04 -2.21 4.35
C TYR A 172 -9.28 -3.11 4.27
N THR A 173 -9.17 -4.35 4.78
CA THR A 173 -10.31 -5.27 4.88
C THR A 173 -11.38 -4.72 5.82
N ALA A 174 -11.00 -4.18 6.98
CA ALA A 174 -11.94 -3.59 7.93
C ALA A 174 -12.69 -2.41 7.29
N PHE A 175 -11.98 -1.59 6.51
CA PHE A 175 -12.61 -0.59 5.66
C PHE A 175 -13.60 -1.28 4.70
N LEU A 176 -13.19 -2.18 3.80
CA LEU A 176 -14.11 -2.75 2.81
C LEU A 176 -15.35 -3.42 3.41
N LEU A 177 -15.22 -4.06 4.58
CA LEU A 177 -16.37 -4.58 5.34
C LEU A 177 -17.28 -3.45 5.84
N GLY A 178 -16.72 -2.34 6.30
CA GLY A 178 -17.46 -1.12 6.63
C GLY A 178 -18.21 -0.54 5.42
N LEU A 179 -17.59 -0.47 4.24
CA LEU A 179 -18.25 -0.03 2.99
C LEU A 179 -19.46 -0.92 2.68
N LYS A 180 -19.25 -2.24 2.72
CA LYS A 180 -20.29 -3.24 2.48
C LYS A 180 -21.45 -3.14 3.48
N TRP A 181 -21.15 -2.83 4.75
CA TRP A 181 -22.17 -2.71 5.79
C TRP A 181 -22.96 -1.39 5.71
N LEU A 182 -22.27 -0.28 5.45
CA LEU A 182 -22.88 1.05 5.35
C LEU A 182 -23.69 1.24 4.06
N TRP A 183 -23.22 0.65 2.95
CA TRP A 183 -23.90 0.68 1.65
C TRP A 183 -24.05 -0.73 1.06
N PRO A 184 -25.01 -1.53 1.54
CA PRO A 184 -25.25 -2.87 1.01
C PRO A 184 -25.51 -2.86 -0.50
N GLY A 185 -24.86 -3.75 -1.24
CA GLY A 185 -24.98 -3.84 -2.71
C GLY A 185 -24.06 -2.89 -3.48
N TYR A 186 -23.32 -2.00 -2.81
CA TYR A 186 -22.44 -1.04 -3.48
C TYR A 186 -21.31 -1.72 -4.24
N ILE A 187 -20.65 -2.69 -3.61
CA ILE A 187 -19.54 -3.44 -4.23
C ILE A 187 -20.04 -4.13 -5.50
N GLU A 188 -21.21 -4.74 -5.45
CA GLU A 188 -21.82 -5.45 -6.57
C GLU A 188 -22.24 -4.52 -7.72
N ALA A 189 -22.63 -3.29 -7.39
CA ALA A 189 -23.04 -2.30 -8.38
C ALA A 189 -21.86 -1.60 -9.05
N VAL A 190 -20.74 -1.44 -8.35
CA VAL A 190 -19.64 -0.57 -8.77
C VAL A 190 -18.43 -1.34 -9.30
N TRP A 191 -18.08 -2.48 -8.70
CA TRP A 191 -16.96 -3.29 -9.18
C TRP A 191 -17.39 -4.12 -10.38
N ASN A 192 -16.51 -4.25 -11.38
CA ASN A 192 -16.73 -5.16 -12.49
C ASN A 192 -16.42 -6.60 -12.07
N LEU A 193 -17.33 -7.14 -11.28
CA LEU A 193 -17.24 -8.45 -10.65
C LEU A 193 -17.05 -9.62 -11.63
N GLY A 194 -17.54 -9.49 -12.87
CA GLY A 194 -17.37 -10.50 -13.92
C GLY A 194 -15.96 -10.54 -14.50
N ALA A 195 -15.18 -9.47 -14.31
CA ALA A 195 -13.78 -9.38 -14.71
C ALA A 195 -12.80 -9.71 -13.57
N LEU A 196 -13.32 -10.17 -12.42
CA LEU A 196 -12.56 -10.55 -11.22
C LEU A 196 -12.75 -12.04 -10.92
N LEU A 197 -11.93 -12.58 -10.02
CA LEU A 197 -12.06 -13.95 -9.55
C LEU A 197 -13.40 -14.16 -8.81
N ALA A 198 -14.03 -15.30 -9.06
CA ALA A 198 -15.31 -15.65 -8.46
C ALA A 198 -15.21 -15.93 -6.95
N TRP A 199 -14.02 -16.27 -6.43
CA TRP A 199 -13.82 -16.56 -5.02
C TRP A 199 -13.85 -15.27 -4.18
N ARG A 200 -14.79 -15.20 -3.23
CA ARG A 200 -15.05 -13.99 -2.43
C ARG A 200 -15.02 -14.23 -0.92
N PRO A 201 -13.84 -14.25 -0.30
CA PRO A 201 -13.73 -14.33 1.16
C PRO A 201 -14.47 -13.16 1.83
N ALA A 202 -15.31 -13.45 2.83
CA ALA A 202 -16.22 -12.48 3.48
C ALA A 202 -17.16 -11.72 2.50
N GLY A 203 -17.32 -12.25 1.28
CA GLY A 203 -18.05 -11.62 0.19
C GLY A 203 -17.40 -10.33 -0.30
N LEU A 204 -16.07 -10.23 -0.24
CA LEU A 204 -15.25 -9.18 -0.87
C LEU A 204 -14.48 -9.78 -2.06
N PRO A 205 -14.17 -8.99 -3.12
CA PRO A 205 -13.28 -9.45 -4.18
C PRO A 205 -11.91 -9.82 -3.62
N LEU A 206 -11.34 -10.95 -4.05
CA LEU A 206 -10.01 -11.38 -3.60
C LEU A 206 -8.93 -10.34 -3.97
N GLU A 207 -9.08 -9.72 -5.14
CA GLU A 207 -8.18 -8.71 -5.69
C GLU A 207 -8.02 -7.52 -4.76
N GLU A 208 -9.08 -7.12 -4.05
CA GLU A 208 -9.00 -6.03 -3.07
C GLU A 208 -8.14 -6.42 -1.85
N LEU A 209 -8.22 -7.68 -1.40
CA LEU A 209 -7.37 -8.19 -0.32
C LEU A 209 -5.91 -8.30 -0.79
N LEU A 210 -5.71 -8.78 -2.02
CA LEU A 210 -4.39 -8.84 -2.62
C LEU A 210 -3.79 -7.44 -2.81
N PHE A 211 -4.60 -6.47 -3.25
CA PHE A 211 -4.19 -5.08 -3.36
C PHE A 211 -3.79 -4.50 -2.01
N GLY A 212 -4.64 -4.63 -0.98
CA GLY A 212 -4.32 -4.13 0.36
C GLY A 212 -3.02 -4.75 0.91
N SER A 213 -2.86 -6.06 0.78
CA SER A 213 -1.63 -6.73 1.22
C SER A 213 -0.40 -6.30 0.43
N ALA A 214 -0.47 -6.25 -0.90
CA ALA A 214 0.64 -5.85 -1.76
C ALA A 214 1.05 -4.39 -1.55
N PHE A 215 0.06 -3.50 -1.43
CA PHE A 215 0.27 -2.09 -1.13
C PHE A 215 0.99 -1.92 0.21
N GLY A 216 0.51 -2.59 1.26
CA GLY A 216 1.14 -2.58 2.58
C GLY A 216 2.55 -3.15 2.57
N MET A 217 2.78 -4.25 1.85
CA MET A 217 4.10 -4.87 1.72
C MET A 217 5.11 -3.92 1.06
N TYR A 218 4.71 -3.25 -0.01
CA TYR A 218 5.59 -2.34 -0.71
C TYR A 218 5.83 -1.08 0.14
N TRP A 219 4.76 -0.34 0.49
CA TRP A 219 4.86 0.96 1.13
C TRP A 219 5.44 0.92 2.55
N SER A 220 5.31 -0.18 3.29
CA SER A 220 5.94 -0.31 4.61
C SER A 220 7.47 -0.28 4.56
N SER A 221 8.08 -0.44 3.38
CA SER A 221 9.54 -0.45 3.21
C SER A 221 10.09 0.75 2.45
N VAL A 222 9.27 1.46 1.67
CA VAL A 222 9.72 2.53 0.76
C VAL A 222 10.44 3.64 1.52
N TYR A 223 9.87 4.09 2.64
CA TYR A 223 10.46 5.19 3.41
C TYR A 223 11.85 4.81 3.97
N GLU A 224 11.98 3.65 4.60
CA GLU A 224 13.25 3.11 5.07
C GLU A 224 14.27 2.85 3.94
N HIS A 225 13.77 2.43 2.78
CA HIS A 225 14.58 2.16 1.61
C HIS A 225 15.18 3.47 1.07
N VAL A 226 14.36 4.50 0.80
CA VAL A 226 14.78 5.82 0.30
C VAL A 226 15.67 6.57 1.30
N THR A 227 15.33 6.53 2.59
CA THR A 227 16.05 7.31 3.61
C THR A 227 17.28 6.60 4.17
N TRP A 228 17.63 5.42 3.64
CA TRP A 228 18.73 4.59 4.14
C TRP A 228 18.63 4.33 5.64
N ARG A 229 17.44 3.97 6.10
CA ARG A 229 17.18 3.63 7.49
C ARG A 229 16.84 2.15 7.62
N GLN A 230 17.16 1.57 8.77
CA GLN A 230 16.83 0.19 9.12
C GLN A 230 16.24 0.17 10.53
N ARG A 231 15.44 -0.85 10.79
CA ARG A 231 14.99 -1.20 12.14
C ARG A 231 15.83 -2.37 12.59
N ASP A 232 16.45 -2.26 13.77
CA ASP A 232 17.26 -3.35 14.33
C ASP A 232 16.35 -4.51 14.77
N ALA A 233 15.89 -5.33 13.83
CA ALA A 233 15.43 -6.67 14.17
C ALA A 233 16.67 -7.57 14.18
N VAL A 234 17.18 -7.84 15.39
CA VAL A 234 18.18 -8.86 15.78
C VAL A 234 19.58 -8.33 16.13
N LYS A 235 19.73 -7.87 17.38
CA LYS A 235 20.86 -8.27 18.24
C LYS A 235 20.52 -9.62 18.92
N ARG A 236 20.51 -10.72 18.16
CA ARG A 236 20.51 -12.09 18.72
C ARG A 236 21.39 -13.01 17.87
N ARG A 237 22.70 -12.89 18.07
CA ARG A 237 23.69 -13.98 18.22
C ARG A 237 25.09 -13.37 18.31
N ARG A 238 25.43 -12.89 19.51
CA ARG A 238 26.83 -12.82 19.98
C ARG A 238 26.86 -13.03 21.50
N ILE A 239 26.18 -14.09 21.95
CA ILE A 239 26.38 -14.70 23.26
C ILE A 239 26.42 -16.20 23.01
N MET A 240 27.51 -16.67 22.41
CA MET A 240 28.01 -18.05 22.44
C MET A 240 29.37 -18.00 21.74
N GLY A 241 30.36 -17.52 22.48
CA GLY A 241 31.70 -17.32 21.95
C GLY A 241 32.64 -16.60 22.89
N HIS A 242 32.43 -16.69 24.21
CA HIS A 242 33.46 -16.43 25.23
C HIS A 242 33.06 -17.21 26.47
N GLY A 243 33.52 -18.45 26.51
CA GLY A 243 33.26 -19.40 27.57
C GLY A 243 34.24 -20.54 27.42
N ARG A 244 35.53 -20.25 27.63
CA ARG A 244 36.49 -21.17 28.24
C ARG A 244 37.72 -20.37 28.66
N VAL A 245 37.82 -20.24 29.97
CA VAL A 245 38.96 -19.78 30.74
C VAL A 245 40.12 -20.75 30.54
N SER A 246 41.33 -20.18 30.55
CA SER A 246 42.66 -20.78 30.53
C SER A 246 42.85 -21.96 31.49
N PRO A 247 43.87 -22.82 31.27
CA PRO A 247 44.31 -23.81 32.26
C PRO A 247 44.85 -23.17 33.54
#